data_AF-A0AAE5WPT7-F1
#
_entry.id   AF-A0AAE5WPT7-F1
#
_cell.length_a   1.000
_cell.length_b   1.000
_cell.length_c   1.000
_cell.angle_alpha   90.00
_cell.angle_beta   90.00
_cell.angle_gamma   90.00
#
_symmetry.space_group_name_H-M   'P 1'
#
loop_
_entity.id
_entity.type
_entity.pdbx_description
1 polymer ?
#
loop_
_entity_poly.entity_id
_entity_poly.type
_entity_poly.pdbx_seq_one_letter_code
_entity_poly.pdbx_strand_id
1 'polypeptide(L)'
;MEEQASGFDDHPLAPMVSLELNVATFKSQWQFCDRITEYLSDILGQGHSDPARYSNFLSVAANELVELAFRSTGEPGRISFSLYRGATSNRLRIAFARDDRESTGMGPNERQPLPGAGPELKSEGTILLKDLATIFRAAIRIEQDGAHGMQIIADFPAAEDFQ
;
A
#
# COMPACT_ATOMS: atom_id res chain seq x y z
N MET A 1 13.66 27.06 -5.76
CA MET A 1 12.32 26.89 -6.34
C MET A 1 11.85 25.52 -5.90
N GLU A 2 11.42 25.44 -4.65
CA GLU A 2 10.85 24.24 -4.03
C GLU A 2 9.43 24.64 -3.68
N GLU A 3 8.46 24.12 -4.41
CA GLU A 3 7.06 24.37 -4.14
C GLU A 3 6.29 23.07 -4.27
N GLN A 4 5.48 22.82 -3.23
CA GLN A 4 4.35 21.88 -3.18
C GLN A 4 4.67 20.41 -2.84
N ALA A 5 4.92 20.17 -1.55
CA ALA A 5 4.62 18.90 -0.89
C ALA A 5 4.06 19.17 0.53
N SER A 6 2.97 19.92 0.63
CA SER A 6 2.27 20.16 1.90
C SER A 6 0.79 20.38 1.63
N GLY A 7 0.09 19.31 1.27
CA GLY A 7 -1.34 19.37 0.93
C GLY A 7 -2.22 18.37 1.67
N PHE A 8 -1.66 17.57 2.59
CA PHE A 8 -2.44 16.66 3.42
C PHE A 8 -2.21 17.05 4.88
N ASP A 9 -3.22 17.72 5.44
CA ASP A 9 -3.24 18.29 6.78
C ASP A 9 -2.76 17.33 7.88
N ASP A 10 -2.15 17.91 8.91
CA ASP A 10 -1.83 17.29 10.21
C ASP A 10 -3.09 17.13 11.08
N HIS A 11 -4.22 16.80 10.45
CA HIS A 11 -5.49 16.59 11.13
C HIS A 11 -5.50 15.23 11.85
N PRO A 12 -6.12 15.16 13.05
CA PRO A 12 -6.17 13.91 13.80
C PRO A 12 -6.89 12.82 12.99
N LEU A 13 -6.17 11.72 12.76
CA LEU A 13 -6.65 10.55 12.04
C LEU A 13 -7.36 9.60 13.03
N ALA A 14 -8.67 9.47 12.88
CA ALA A 14 -9.47 8.53 13.66
C ALA A 14 -9.34 7.11 13.07
N PRO A 15 -8.93 6.09 13.85
CA PRO A 15 -8.82 4.73 13.35
C PRO A 15 -10.21 4.17 13.01
N MET A 16 -10.32 3.48 11.87
CA MET A 16 -11.55 2.83 11.43
C MET A 16 -11.45 1.31 11.56
N VAL A 17 -10.38 0.71 11.02
CA VAL A 17 -10.13 -0.74 11.09
C VAL A 17 -8.63 -1.01 11.05
N SER A 18 -8.24 -2.14 11.62
CA SER A 18 -6.91 -2.73 11.46
C SER A 18 -7.05 -4.23 11.27
N LEU A 19 -6.63 -4.72 10.10
CA LEU A 19 -6.58 -6.14 9.74
C LEU A 19 -5.11 -6.57 9.72
N GLU A 20 -4.79 -7.70 10.35
CA GLU A 20 -3.43 -8.22 10.37
C GLU A 20 -3.43 -9.72 10.03
N LEU A 21 -2.54 -10.10 9.11
CA LEU A 21 -2.47 -11.44 8.55
C LEU A 21 -1.04 -11.96 8.62
N ASN A 22 -0.90 -13.28 8.71
CA ASN A 22 0.38 -13.92 8.41
C ASN A 22 0.67 -13.77 6.91
N VAL A 23 1.91 -13.41 6.55
CA VAL A 23 2.28 -13.22 5.13
C VAL A 23 2.09 -14.50 4.32
N ALA A 24 2.36 -15.68 4.87
CA ALA A 24 2.12 -16.95 4.16
C ALA A 24 0.64 -17.20 3.88
N THR A 25 -0.26 -16.79 4.78
CA THR A 25 -1.70 -16.83 4.51
C THR A 25 -2.07 -15.87 3.39
N PHE A 26 -1.61 -14.61 3.48
CA PHE A 26 -1.86 -13.59 2.46
C PHE A 26 -1.34 -14.03 1.09
N LYS A 27 -0.13 -14.58 1.01
CA LYS A 27 0.51 -15.04 -0.23
C LYS A 27 0.01 -16.39 -0.74
N SER A 28 -0.76 -17.14 0.06
CA SER A 28 -1.21 -18.48 -0.34
C SER A 28 -2.15 -18.46 -1.55
N GLN A 29 -2.93 -17.38 -1.75
CA GLN A 29 -3.86 -17.26 -2.87
C GLN A 29 -3.96 -15.78 -3.30
N TRP A 30 -3.75 -15.52 -4.59
CA TRP A 30 -3.82 -14.17 -5.17
C TRP A 30 -5.16 -13.46 -4.88
N GLN A 31 -6.26 -14.20 -4.91
CA GLN A 31 -7.63 -13.73 -4.64
C GLN A 31 -7.83 -13.10 -3.24
N PHE A 32 -6.86 -13.24 -2.32
CA PHE A 32 -6.90 -12.49 -1.07
C PHE A 32 -6.67 -10.99 -1.29
N CYS A 33 -6.02 -10.58 -2.38
CA CYS A 33 -5.95 -9.18 -2.77
C CYS A 33 -7.37 -8.64 -2.99
N ASP A 34 -8.15 -9.27 -3.86
CA ASP A 34 -9.53 -8.86 -4.17
C ASP A 34 -10.40 -8.78 -2.91
N ARG A 35 -10.36 -9.81 -2.06
CA ARG A 35 -11.18 -9.86 -0.83
C ARG A 35 -10.80 -8.80 0.20
N ILE A 36 -9.51 -8.55 0.37
CA ILE A 36 -9.02 -7.52 1.29
C ILE A 36 -9.41 -6.15 0.74
N THR A 37 -9.21 -5.91 -0.54
CA THR A 37 -9.61 -4.67 -1.23
C THR A 37 -11.09 -4.39 -1.08
N GLU A 38 -11.96 -5.37 -1.35
CA GLU A 38 -13.41 -5.25 -1.21
C GLU A 38 -13.78 -4.86 0.24
N TYR A 39 -13.25 -5.59 1.21
CA TYR A 39 -13.46 -5.32 2.64
C TYR A 39 -13.02 -3.90 3.05
N LEU A 40 -11.85 -3.45 2.59
CA LEU A 40 -11.32 -2.12 2.92
C LEU A 40 -12.16 -1.01 2.26
N SER A 41 -12.56 -1.19 1.01
CA SER A 41 -13.30 -0.18 0.24
C SER A 41 -14.70 0.02 0.78
N ASP A 42 -15.37 -1.06 1.17
CA ASP A 42 -16.69 -1.00 1.82
C ASP A 42 -16.65 -0.22 3.12
N ILE A 43 -15.60 -0.41 3.93
CA ILE A 43 -15.41 0.34 5.18
C ILE A 43 -15.15 1.82 4.89
N LEU A 44 -14.27 2.15 3.93
CA LEU A 44 -13.97 3.53 3.57
C LEU A 44 -15.19 4.26 2.99
N GLY A 45 -16.06 3.56 2.24
CA GLY A 45 -17.32 4.09 1.73
C GLY A 45 -18.31 4.50 2.81
N GLN A 46 -18.27 3.86 4.00
CA GLN A 46 -19.21 4.18 5.08
C GLN A 46 -19.06 5.64 5.55
N GLY A 47 -20.14 6.41 5.48
CA GLY A 47 -20.17 7.81 5.92
C GLY A 47 -19.77 8.82 4.85
N HIS A 48 -19.53 8.39 3.60
CA HIS A 48 -19.47 9.30 2.46
C HIS A 48 -20.89 9.69 2.00
N SER A 49 -21.04 10.82 1.31
CA SER A 49 -22.33 11.29 0.77
C SER A 49 -22.87 10.38 -0.33
N ASP A 50 -21.96 9.78 -1.11
CA ASP A 50 -22.22 8.70 -2.06
C ASP A 50 -21.28 7.52 -1.76
N PRO A 51 -21.69 6.57 -0.89
CA PRO A 51 -20.87 5.44 -0.48
C PRO A 51 -20.52 4.48 -1.62
N ALA A 52 -21.44 4.28 -2.57
CA ALA A 52 -21.25 3.33 -3.65
C ALA A 52 -20.20 3.82 -4.64
N ARG A 53 -20.26 5.10 -5.01
CA ARG A 53 -19.26 5.72 -5.87
C ARG A 53 -17.88 5.72 -5.21
N TYR A 54 -17.80 6.12 -3.94
CA TYR A 54 -16.55 6.19 -3.20
C TYR A 54 -15.90 4.82 -2.99
N SER A 55 -16.69 3.79 -2.64
CA SER A 55 -16.18 2.42 -2.51
C SER A 55 -15.65 1.88 -3.86
N ASN A 56 -16.37 2.14 -4.96
CA ASN A 56 -15.92 1.71 -6.30
C ASN A 56 -14.62 2.39 -6.74
N PHE A 57 -14.47 3.69 -6.47
CA PHE A 57 -13.22 4.40 -6.75
C PHE A 57 -12.06 3.83 -5.93
N LEU A 58 -12.28 3.64 -4.63
CA LEU A 58 -11.27 3.15 -3.72
C LEU A 58 -10.92 1.68 -3.95
N SER A 59 -11.83 0.84 -4.45
CA SER A 59 -11.52 -0.55 -4.73
C SER A 59 -10.45 -0.69 -5.80
N VAL A 60 -10.49 0.12 -6.85
CA VAL A 60 -9.44 0.14 -7.87
C VAL A 60 -8.11 0.57 -7.23
N ALA A 61 -8.09 1.67 -6.48
CA ALA A 61 -6.87 2.20 -5.89
C ALA A 61 -6.26 1.27 -4.83
N ALA A 62 -7.09 0.76 -3.92
CA ALA A 62 -6.69 -0.16 -2.88
C ALA A 62 -6.20 -1.48 -3.48
N ASN A 63 -6.81 -1.97 -4.58
CA ASN A 63 -6.34 -3.19 -5.22
C ASN A 63 -4.90 -3.08 -5.69
N GLU A 64 -4.58 -2.00 -6.42
CA GLU A 64 -3.21 -1.78 -6.93
C GLU A 64 -2.18 -1.73 -5.79
N LEU A 65 -2.54 -1.09 -4.67
CA LEU A 65 -1.65 -0.99 -3.50
C LEU A 65 -1.52 -2.32 -2.75
N VAL A 66 -2.61 -3.10 -2.63
CA VAL A 66 -2.61 -4.42 -2.00
C VAL A 66 -1.81 -5.41 -2.86
N GLU A 67 -1.96 -5.38 -4.17
CA GLU A 67 -1.17 -6.20 -5.10
C GLU A 67 0.31 -5.81 -5.12
N LEU A 68 0.61 -4.51 -5.01
CA LEU A 68 1.98 -4.04 -4.83
C LEU A 68 2.57 -4.60 -3.53
N ALA A 69 1.82 -4.58 -2.43
CA ALA A 69 2.25 -5.18 -1.17
C ALA A 69 2.41 -6.71 -1.28
N PHE A 70 1.52 -7.41 -1.99
CA PHE A 70 1.64 -8.84 -2.27
C PHE A 70 2.95 -9.20 -2.96
N ARG A 71 3.31 -8.42 -3.98
CA ARG A 71 4.57 -8.58 -4.73
C ARG A 71 5.80 -8.19 -3.91
N SER A 72 5.68 -7.20 -3.03
CA SER A 72 6.81 -6.62 -2.28
C SER A 72 7.10 -7.30 -0.94
N THR A 73 6.17 -8.07 -0.41
CA THR A 73 6.32 -8.78 0.88
C THR A 73 7.15 -10.05 0.75
N GLY A 74 8.16 -10.19 1.61
CA GLY A 74 8.90 -11.43 1.82
C GLY A 74 8.28 -12.29 2.93
N GLU A 75 8.50 -13.59 2.88
CA GLU A 75 8.20 -14.52 3.99
C GLU A 75 9.47 -14.83 4.80
N PRO A 76 9.37 -15.08 6.12
CA PRO A 76 8.16 -15.08 6.97
C PRO A 76 7.82 -13.69 7.53
N GLY A 77 6.59 -13.49 8.01
CA GLY A 77 6.23 -12.24 8.68
C GLY A 77 4.74 -12.02 8.86
N ARG A 78 4.39 -10.77 9.22
CA ARG A 78 3.01 -10.26 9.27
C ARG A 78 2.87 -9.08 8.31
N ILE A 79 1.68 -8.93 7.75
CA ILE A 79 1.24 -7.76 6.99
C ILE A 79 -0.01 -7.20 7.67
N SER A 80 -0.08 -5.89 7.81
CA SER A 80 -1.25 -5.20 8.34
C SER A 80 -1.80 -4.18 7.34
N PHE A 81 -3.12 -4.06 7.35
CA PHE A 81 -3.89 -3.08 6.60
C PHE A 81 -4.69 -2.26 7.60
N SER A 82 -4.44 -0.96 7.67
CA SER A 82 -5.09 -0.06 8.61
C SER A 82 -5.74 1.10 7.85
N LEU A 83 -6.99 1.39 8.21
CA LEU A 83 -7.73 2.52 7.68
C LEU A 83 -7.90 3.58 8.76
N TYR A 84 -7.73 4.82 8.35
CA TYR A 84 -7.99 5.99 9.18
C TYR A 84 -8.82 7.02 8.44
N ARG A 85 -9.59 7.79 9.18
CA ARG A 85 -10.40 8.89 8.68
C ARG A 85 -9.91 10.21 9.26
N GLY A 86 -9.59 11.15 8.38
CA GLY A 86 -9.36 12.56 8.69
C GLY A 86 -10.54 13.41 8.23
N ALA A 87 -10.42 14.73 8.46
CA ALA A 87 -11.41 15.70 8.01
C ALA A 87 -11.40 15.89 6.48
N THR A 88 -10.22 15.83 5.87
CA THR A 88 -9.99 16.13 4.45
C THR A 88 -9.51 14.93 3.65
N SER A 89 -9.06 13.86 4.30
CA SER A 89 -8.60 12.63 3.66
C SER A 89 -8.94 11.36 4.44
N ASN A 90 -9.01 10.23 3.74
CA ASN A 90 -8.97 8.90 4.32
C ASN A 90 -7.61 8.26 4.02
N ARG A 91 -7.01 7.60 5.02
CA ARG A 91 -5.70 6.95 4.90
C ARG A 91 -5.83 5.44 4.85
N LEU A 92 -5.24 4.82 3.83
CA LEU A 92 -4.87 3.41 3.82
C LEU A 92 -3.38 3.27 4.15
N ARG A 93 -3.07 2.50 5.18
CA ARG A 93 -1.70 2.12 5.56
C ARG A 93 -1.55 0.61 5.40
N ILE A 94 -0.54 0.18 4.66
CA ILE A 94 -0.16 -1.22 4.50
C ILE A 94 1.25 -1.39 5.04
N ALA A 95 1.41 -2.10 6.17
CA ALA A 95 2.71 -2.28 6.82
C ALA A 95 3.15 -3.74 6.78
N PHE A 96 4.42 -3.98 6.46
CA PHE A 96 4.99 -5.32 6.36
C PHE A 96 6.50 -5.32 6.54
N ALA A 97 7.07 -6.48 6.86
CA ALA A 97 8.53 -6.63 6.91
C ALA A 97 9.13 -6.57 5.50
N ARG A 98 10.25 -5.86 5.36
CA ARG A 98 11.04 -5.83 4.12
C ARG A 98 11.61 -7.23 3.86
N ASP A 99 11.52 -7.69 2.60
CA ASP A 99 12.30 -8.84 2.19
C ASP A 99 13.78 -8.44 2.13
N ASP A 100 14.59 -8.96 3.05
CA ASP A 100 16.03 -8.70 3.17
C ASP A 100 16.89 -9.81 2.56
N ARG A 101 16.28 -10.75 1.82
CA ARG A 101 16.96 -11.88 1.17
C ARG A 101 18.05 -11.50 0.15
N GLU A 102 18.23 -10.22 -0.16
CA GLU A 102 19.38 -9.74 -0.94
C GLU A 102 20.66 -9.50 -0.09
N SER A 103 20.64 -9.63 1.25
CA SER A 103 21.79 -9.27 2.10
C SER A 103 22.60 -10.44 2.70
N THR A 104 22.16 -11.69 2.56
CA THR A 104 22.88 -12.87 3.09
C THR A 104 23.29 -13.85 1.99
N GLY A 105 24.19 -13.38 1.12
CA GLY A 105 24.89 -14.21 0.13
C GLY A 105 26.40 -14.26 0.37
N MET A 106 26.85 -14.90 1.46
CA MET A 106 28.24 -15.36 1.58
C MET A 106 28.28 -16.77 2.17
N GLY A 107 27.97 -17.75 1.31
CA GLY A 107 28.36 -19.14 1.48
C GLY A 107 28.97 -19.61 0.16
N PRO A 108 30.18 -20.19 0.14
CA PRO A 108 30.81 -20.58 -1.10
C PRO A 108 30.25 -21.94 -1.51
N ASN A 109 29.28 -21.99 -2.42
CA ASN A 109 29.17 -23.14 -3.30
C ASN A 109 28.43 -22.80 -4.60
N GLU A 110 29.12 -23.11 -5.70
CA GLU A 110 28.71 -22.91 -7.08
C GLU A 110 27.35 -23.55 -7.38
N ARG A 111 26.31 -22.73 -7.56
CA ARG A 111 25.27 -22.98 -8.57
C ARG A 111 24.89 -21.66 -9.22
N GLN A 112 25.23 -21.61 -10.50
CA GLN A 112 25.01 -20.54 -11.46
C GLN A 112 23.63 -19.86 -11.31
N PRO A 113 23.57 -18.54 -11.04
CA PRO A 113 22.32 -17.79 -11.07
C PRO A 113 21.90 -17.57 -12.53
N LEU A 114 20.62 -17.84 -12.82
CA LEU A 114 19.94 -17.34 -14.01
C LEU A 114 20.00 -15.79 -14.00
N PRO A 115 20.27 -15.13 -15.13
CA PRO A 115 20.35 -13.67 -15.15
C PRO A 115 18.94 -13.07 -15.17
N GLY A 116 18.66 -12.22 -14.18
CA GLY A 116 17.64 -11.18 -14.28
C GLY A 116 16.42 -11.36 -13.38
N ALA A 117 16.52 -10.89 -12.13
CA ALA A 117 15.42 -10.28 -11.38
C ALA A 117 15.97 -9.69 -10.07
N GLY A 118 16.29 -8.40 -10.10
CA GLY A 118 16.77 -7.60 -8.96
C GLY A 118 17.77 -6.53 -9.47
N PRO A 119 17.59 -5.21 -9.21
CA PRO A 119 16.68 -4.50 -8.33
C PRO A 119 15.67 -3.62 -9.11
N GLU A 120 14.56 -4.17 -9.58
CA GLU A 120 13.58 -3.40 -10.37
C GLU A 120 12.58 -2.60 -9.51
N LEU A 121 12.48 -2.93 -8.22
CA LEU A 121 11.51 -2.33 -7.29
C LEU A 121 11.68 -0.81 -7.10
N LYS A 122 12.88 -0.26 -7.31
CA LYS A 122 13.13 1.18 -7.07
C LYS A 122 12.69 2.09 -8.20
N SER A 123 12.77 1.63 -9.46
CA SER A 123 12.46 2.51 -10.60
C SER A 123 11.05 2.27 -11.11
N GLU A 124 10.65 1.01 -11.31
CA GLU A 124 9.31 0.69 -11.82
C GLU A 124 8.22 0.93 -10.77
N GLY A 125 8.45 0.50 -9.52
CA GLY A 125 7.51 0.74 -8.42
C GLY A 125 7.29 2.23 -8.13
N THR A 126 8.34 3.05 -8.25
CA THR A 126 8.23 4.51 -8.05
C THR A 126 7.45 5.20 -9.18
N ILE A 127 7.59 4.74 -10.43
CA ILE A 127 6.81 5.27 -11.56
C ILE A 127 5.33 4.90 -11.37
N LEU A 128 5.06 3.62 -11.09
CA LEU A 128 3.70 3.13 -10.80
C LEU A 128 3.04 3.96 -9.69
N LEU A 129 3.72 4.20 -8.56
CA LEU A 129 3.15 4.97 -7.47
C LEU A 129 2.86 6.43 -7.82
N LYS A 130 3.68 7.07 -8.66
CA LYS A 130 3.42 8.44 -9.15
C LYS A 130 2.20 8.47 -10.07
N ASP A 131 2.06 7.48 -10.94
CA ASP A 131 0.91 7.35 -11.83
C ASP A 131 -0.36 7.11 -11.01
N LEU A 132 -0.33 6.18 -10.04
CA LEU A 132 -1.45 5.94 -9.12
C LEU A 132 -1.81 7.19 -8.31
N ALA A 133 -0.81 7.90 -7.76
CA ALA A 133 -1.02 9.15 -7.03
C ALA A 133 -1.70 10.20 -7.90
N THR A 134 -1.33 10.28 -9.18
CA THR A 134 -1.93 11.22 -10.15
C THR A 134 -3.36 10.81 -10.51
N ILE A 135 -3.58 9.52 -10.86
CA ILE A 135 -4.88 8.97 -11.25
C ILE A 135 -5.90 9.12 -10.12
N PHE A 136 -5.51 8.79 -8.90
CA PHE A 136 -6.39 8.81 -7.74
C PHE A 136 -6.37 10.14 -6.97
N ARG A 137 -5.61 11.14 -7.45
CA ARG A 137 -5.40 12.44 -6.76
C ARG A 137 -5.05 12.25 -5.27
N ALA A 138 -4.23 11.24 -5.00
CA ALA A 138 -3.89 10.79 -3.65
C ALA A 138 -2.41 11.06 -3.36
N ALA A 139 -2.06 11.34 -2.11
CA ALA A 139 -0.66 11.27 -1.70
C ALA A 139 -0.31 9.83 -1.37
N ILE A 140 0.52 9.22 -2.21
CA ILE A 140 1.01 7.86 -2.00
C ILE A 140 2.52 7.89 -1.78
N ARG A 141 2.98 7.23 -0.72
CA ARG A 141 4.38 7.17 -0.33
C ARG A 141 4.75 5.83 0.29
N ILE A 142 6.02 5.48 0.18
CA ILE A 142 6.61 4.35 0.90
C ILE A 142 7.52 4.91 1.98
N GLU A 143 7.31 4.47 3.22
CA GLU A 143 8.12 4.81 4.38
C GLU A 143 8.80 3.55 4.94
N GLN A 144 10.00 3.71 5.50
CA GLN A 144 10.61 2.67 6.34
C GLN A 144 10.14 2.85 7.78
N ASP A 145 9.67 1.76 8.38
CA ASP A 145 9.26 1.69 9.77
C ASP A 145 10.29 0.91 10.56
N GLY A 146 11.24 1.63 11.14
CA GLY A 146 12.40 1.05 11.81
C GLY A 146 13.34 0.33 10.84
N ALA A 147 14.16 -0.57 11.38
CA ALA A 147 15.26 -1.20 10.63
C ALA A 147 14.80 -2.19 9.55
N HIS A 148 13.61 -2.79 9.71
CA HIS A 148 13.15 -3.89 8.84
C HIS A 148 11.69 -3.77 8.41
N GLY A 149 10.96 -2.72 8.79
CA GLY A 149 9.58 -2.49 8.35
C GLY A 149 9.52 -1.61 7.12
N MET A 150 8.60 -1.92 6.20
CA MET A 150 8.14 -1.02 5.14
C MET A 150 6.66 -0.74 5.31
N GLN A 151 6.26 0.46 4.89
CA GLN A 151 4.87 0.86 4.89
C GLN A 151 4.54 1.57 3.58
N ILE A 152 3.44 1.18 2.96
CA ILE A 152 2.79 1.96 1.90
C ILE A 152 1.71 2.78 2.58
N ILE A 153 1.73 4.11 2.39
CA ILE A 153 0.74 5.02 2.92
C ILE A 153 0.10 5.76 1.77
N ALA A 154 -1.22 5.66 1.64
CA ALA A 154 -2.03 6.36 0.66
C ALA A 154 -3.08 7.20 1.37
N ASP A 155 -3.05 8.51 1.13
CA ASP A 155 -4.03 9.48 1.60
C ASP A 155 -4.94 9.89 0.43
N PHE A 156 -6.18 9.41 0.47
CA PHE A 156 -7.22 9.70 -0.52
C PHE A 156 -8.07 10.89 -0.08
N PRO A 157 -8.45 11.81 -0.97
CA PRO A 157 -9.38 12.88 -0.64
C PRO A 157 -10.69 12.35 -0.04
N ALA A 158 -11.19 12.99 1.01
CA ALA A 158 -12.45 12.60 1.67
C ALA A 158 -13.70 13.02 0.88
N ALA A 159 -13.56 13.97 -0.05
CA ALA A 159 -14.59 14.40 -0.97
C ALA A 159 -14.13 14.16 -2.41
N GLU A 160 -15.00 13.57 -3.21
CA GLU A 160 -14.76 13.37 -4.64
C GLU A 160 -15.22 14.59 -5.45
N ASP A 161 -14.31 15.53 -5.71
CA ASP A 161 -14.49 16.49 -6.81
C ASP A 161 -14.07 15.84 -8.14
N PHE A 162 -14.78 14.78 -8.53
CA PHE A 162 -14.69 14.19 -9.86
C PHE A 162 -15.55 15.00 -10.82
N GLN A 163 -15.04 16.18 -11.20
CA GLN A 163 -15.45 16.84 -12.44
C GLN A 163 -14.72 16.25 -13.63
#